data_AF-A0A369M2V5-F1
#
_entry.id   AF-A0A369M2V5-F1
#
_cell.length_a   1.000
_cell.length_b   1.000
_cell.length_c   1.000
_cell.angle_alpha   90.00
_cell.angle_beta   90.00
_cell.angle_gamma   90.00
#
_symmetry.space_group_name_H-M   'P 1'
#
loop_
_entity.id
_entity.type
_entity.pdbx_description
1 polymer ?
#
loop_
_entity_poly.entity_id
_entity_poly.type
_entity_poly.pdbx_seq_one_letter_code
_entity_poly.pdbx_strand_id
1 'polypeptide(L)'
;MGEKGLESVLTVRLDRKVKEQGAAVMQRYGYTPSSAVRRFFDYAVKHDALPFEQQDKPNRDEIKRRIAAFDACHTKRSSGMTDEEIRDARLRDRYGLGAR
;
A
#
# COMPACT_ATOMS: atom_id res chain seq x y z
N MET A 1 25.91 2.21 28.16
CA MET A 1 25.17 1.26 27.31
C MET A 1 24.11 2.04 26.57
N GLY A 2 24.37 2.41 25.31
CA GLY A 2 23.36 3.10 24.49
C GLY A 2 22.38 2.07 23.96
N GLU A 3 21.10 2.21 24.30
CA GLU A 3 20.03 1.47 23.65
C GLU A 3 20.12 1.76 22.14
N LYS A 4 20.58 0.77 21.36
CA LYS A 4 20.41 0.81 19.91
C LYS A 4 18.90 0.70 19.68
N GLY A 5 18.25 1.85 19.55
CA GLY A 5 16.82 1.92 19.25
C GLY A 5 16.53 1.00 18.07
N LEU A 6 15.50 0.16 18.20
CA LEU A 6 15.07 -0.76 17.15
C LEU A 6 14.96 -0.01 15.82
N GLU A 7 15.92 -0.23 14.92
CA GLU A 7 15.86 0.36 13.58
C GLU A 7 14.69 -0.28 12.84
N SER A 8 13.64 0.51 12.60
CA SER A 8 12.43 0.08 11.91
C SER A 8 12.44 0.62 10.48
N VAL A 9 12.22 -0.26 9.50
CA VAL A 9 12.19 0.10 8.08
C VAL A 9 10.76 0.36 7.63
N LEU A 10 10.50 1.56 7.08
CA LEU A 10 9.22 1.90 6.47
C LEU A 10 9.27 1.63 4.96
N THR A 11 8.43 0.71 4.48
CA THR A 11 8.27 0.43 3.05
C THR A 11 6.86 0.79 2.61
N VAL A 12 6.74 1.70 1.64
CA VAL A 12 5.45 2.12 1.06
C VAL A 12 5.47 1.88 -0.44
N ARG A 13 4.38 1.31 -0.96
CA ARG A 13 4.17 1.17 -2.41
C ARG A 13 3.63 2.48 -2.97
N LEU A 14 4.35 3.03 -3.94
CA LEU A 14 3.98 4.24 -4.66
C LEU A 14 3.97 3.95 -6.16
N ASP A 15 3.09 4.64 -6.89
CA ASP A 15 3.22 4.68 -8.34
C ASP A 15 4.58 5.26 -8.74
N ARG A 16 5.16 4.72 -9.81
CA ARG A 16 6.51 5.10 -10.25
C ARG A 16 6.59 6.59 -10.57
N LYS A 17 5.60 7.14 -11.28
CA LYS A 17 5.59 8.55 -11.68
C LYS A 17 5.52 9.47 -10.46
N VAL A 18 4.67 9.12 -9.50
CA VAL A 18 4.53 9.85 -8.23
C VAL A 18 5.83 9.83 -7.44
N LYS A 19 6.50 8.66 -7.36
CA LYS A 19 7.79 8.53 -6.68
C LYS A 19 8.87 9.40 -7.31
N GLU A 20 9.00 9.37 -8.64
CA GLU A 20 10.03 10.13 -9.36
C GLU A 20 9.77 11.66 -9.22
N GLN A 21 8.53 12.10 -9.40
CA GLN A 21 8.17 13.51 -9.25
C GLN A 21 8.34 14.00 -7.80
N GLY A 22 7.89 13.21 -6.82
CA GLY A 22 8.05 13.53 -5.41
C GLY A 22 9.50 13.62 -4.98
N ALA A 23 10.34 12.67 -5.42
CA ALA A 23 11.77 12.69 -5.15
C ALA A 23 12.46 13.93 -5.76
N ALA A 24 12.09 14.32 -6.99
CA ALA A 24 12.62 15.52 -7.62
C ALA A 24 12.25 16.80 -6.86
N VAL A 25 11.01 16.90 -6.37
CA VAL A 25 10.60 18.04 -5.52
C VAL A 25 11.41 18.07 -4.23
N MET A 26 11.50 16.95 -3.52
CA MET A 26 12.26 16.86 -2.26
C MET A 26 13.73 17.26 -2.45
N GLN A 27 14.36 16.81 -3.54
CA GLN A 27 15.73 17.18 -3.87
C GLN A 27 15.91 18.68 -4.12
N ARG A 28 14.95 19.36 -4.77
CA ARG A 28 14.99 20.82 -4.95
C ARG A 28 14.99 21.58 -3.64
N TYR A 29 14.39 21.01 -2.60
CA TYR A 29 14.40 21.56 -1.24
C TYR A 29 15.54 21.02 -0.36
N GLY A 30 16.50 20.28 -0.93
CA GLY A 30 17.68 19.77 -0.23
C GLY A 30 17.45 18.50 0.59
N TYR A 31 16.36 17.77 0.34
CA TYR A 31 16.02 16.55 1.07
C TYR A 31 16.09 15.31 0.21
N THR A 32 16.60 14.22 0.78
CA THR A 32 16.35 12.87 0.26
C THR A 32 14.97 12.38 0.73
N PRO A 33 14.30 11.47 -0.01
CA PRO A 33 13.00 10.94 0.42
C PRO A 33 13.00 10.39 1.84
N SER A 34 14.03 9.63 2.23
CA SER A 34 14.15 9.09 3.58
C SER A 34 14.29 10.18 4.64
N SER A 35 15.05 11.26 4.36
CA SER A 35 15.20 12.39 5.29
C SER A 35 13.91 13.19 5.45
N ALA A 36 13.13 13.35 4.36
CA ALA A 36 11.85 14.03 4.39
C ALA A 36 10.82 13.24 5.20
N VAL A 37 10.74 11.92 4.98
CA VAL A 37 9.88 11.02 5.76
C VAL A 37 10.27 11.04 7.24
N ARG A 38 11.58 10.99 7.56
CA ARG A 38 12.03 11.07 8.96
C ARG A 38 11.59 12.37 9.63
N ARG A 39 11.81 13.52 8.97
CA ARG A 39 11.36 14.82 9.50
C ARG A 39 9.85 14.91 9.67
N PHE A 40 9.08 14.28 8.78
CA PHE A 40 7.65 14.19 8.91
C PHE A 40 7.24 13.45 10.20
N PHE A 41 7.87 12.31 10.50
CA PHE A 41 7.62 11.60 11.77
C PHE A 41 8.07 12.40 12.98
N ASP A 42 9.24 13.07 12.91
CA ASP A 42 9.70 13.97 13.98
C ASP A 42 8.68 15.07 14.27
N TYR A 43 8.09 15.67 13.23
CA TYR A 43 7.05 16.69 13.39
C TYR A 43 5.80 16.10 14.06
N ALA A 44 5.32 14.95 13.56
CA ALA A 44 4.13 14.30 14.10
C ALA A 44 4.27 13.96 15.58
N VAL A 45 5.44 13.43 15.99
CA VAL A 45 5.71 13.10 17.40
C VAL A 45 5.83 14.36 18.27
N LYS A 46 6.44 15.43 17.76
CA LYS A 46 6.63 16.67 18.53
C LYS A 46 5.35 17.48 18.73
N HIS A 47 4.47 17.46 17.73
CA HIS A 47 3.29 18.33 17.71
C HIS A 47 1.98 17.58 17.95
N ASP A 48 2.02 16.25 18.05
CA ASP A 48 0.83 15.37 18.08
C ASP A 48 -0.16 15.67 16.95
N ALA A 49 0.37 16.15 15.81
CA ALA A 49 -0.40 16.68 14.69
C ALA A 49 0.32 16.43 13.38
N LEU A 50 -0.44 16.29 12.30
CA LEU A 50 0.10 16.16 10.96
C LEU A 50 0.23 17.55 10.32
N PRO A 51 1.29 17.82 9.53
CA PRO A 51 1.48 19.08 8.80
C PRO A 51 0.58 19.20 7.55
N PHE A 52 -0.52 18.44 7.51
CA PHE A 52 -1.51 18.47 6.44
C PHE A 52 -2.84 18.93 7.03
N GLU A 53 -3.73 19.48 6.20
CA GLU A 53 -5.12 19.68 6.60
C GLU A 53 -5.68 18.35 7.11
N GLN A 54 -6.24 18.36 8.32
CA GLN A 54 -6.84 17.16 8.89
C GLN A 54 -7.97 16.75 7.94
N GLN A 55 -7.76 15.67 7.19
CA GLN A 55 -8.89 14.98 6.59
C GLN A 55 -9.73 14.47 7.74
N ASP A 56 -11.00 14.88 7.79
CA ASP A 56 -11.99 14.25 8.66
C ASP A 56 -11.81 12.75 8.56
N LYS A 57 -11.52 12.10 9.68
CA LYS A 57 -11.42 10.64 9.71
C LYS A 57 -12.72 10.12 9.12
N PRO A 58 -12.69 9.35 8.02
CA PRO A 58 -13.92 8.91 7.39
C PRO A 58 -14.74 8.20 8.46
N ASN A 59 -15.94 8.70 8.69
CA ASN A 59 -16.82 8.17 9.72
C ASN A 59 -17.02 6.66 9.48
N ARG A 60 -17.29 5.90 10.53
CA ARG A 60 -17.42 4.43 10.45
C ARG A 60 -18.40 3.98 9.36
N ASP A 61 -19.43 4.79 9.08
CA ASP A 61 -20.40 4.58 8.01
C ASP A 61 -19.87 4.85 6.60
N GLU A 62 -18.90 5.75 6.47
CA GLU A 62 -18.22 6.02 5.21
C GLU A 62 -17.22 4.93 4.86
N ILE A 63 -16.52 4.40 5.86
CA ILE A 63 -15.66 3.21 5.71
C ILE A 63 -16.51 2.01 5.26
N LYS A 64 -17.66 1.77 5.90
CA LYS A 64 -18.61 0.72 5.47
C LYS A 64 -19.10 0.93 4.04
N ARG A 65 -19.44 2.17 3.66
CA ARG A 65 -19.85 2.48 2.28
C ARG A 65 -18.76 2.22 1.27
N ARG A 66 -17.50 2.56 1.59
CA ARG A 66 -16.36 2.34 0.69
C ARG A 66 -16.02 0.85 0.56
N ILE A 67 -16.13 0.07 1.65
CA ILE A 67 -16.00 -1.39 1.60
C ILE A 67 -17.13 -2.00 0.76
N ALA A 68 -18.39 -1.62 1.00
CA ALA A 68 -19.52 -2.12 0.23
C ALA A 68 -19.44 -1.75 -1.26
N ALA A 69 -18.98 -0.54 -1.59
CA ALA A 69 -18.74 -0.13 -2.97
C ALA A 69 -17.55 -0.87 -3.60
N PHE A 70 -16.51 -1.17 -2.82
CA PHE A 70 -15.38 -2.00 -3.27
C PHE A 70 -15.84 -3.43 -3.56
N ASP A 71 -16.62 -4.04 -2.66
CA ASP A 71 -17.20 -5.38 -2.82
C ASP A 71 -18.16 -5.44 -4.02
N ALA A 72 -18.97 -4.40 -4.23
CA ALA A 72 -19.87 -4.30 -5.38
C ALA A 72 -19.14 -4.13 -6.72
N CYS A 73 -17.97 -3.48 -6.72
CA CYS A 73 -17.14 -3.30 -7.91
C CYS A 73 -16.22 -4.49 -8.22
N HIS A 74 -16.05 -5.45 -7.29
CA HIS A 74 -15.29 -6.67 -7.57
C HIS A 74 -16.13 -7.69 -8.35
N THR A 75 -16.39 -7.38 -9.62
CA THR A 75 -17.01 -8.27 -10.62
C THR A 75 -16.08 -9.37 -11.12
N LYS A 76 -14.92 -9.58 -10.51
CA LYS A 76 -14.23 -10.85 -10.63
C LYS A 76 -14.56 -11.64 -9.36
N ARG A 77 -15.44 -12.64 -9.51
CA ARG A 77 -15.44 -13.81 -8.63
C ARG A 77 -13.98 -14.09 -8.32
N SER A 78 -13.56 -13.97 -7.06
CA SER A 78 -12.55 -14.89 -6.57
C SER A 78 -13.14 -16.24 -6.91
N SER A 79 -12.67 -16.86 -7.99
CA SER A 79 -13.06 -18.22 -8.32
C SER A 79 -13.00 -18.97 -7.00
N GLY A 80 -14.08 -19.61 -6.57
CA GLY A 80 -14.10 -20.43 -5.36
C GLY A 80 -13.18 -21.65 -5.45
N MET A 81 -12.22 -21.59 -6.38
CA MET A 81 -11.16 -22.52 -6.61
C MET A 81 -10.07 -22.24 -5.59
N THR A 82 -9.81 -23.25 -4.78
CA THR A 82 -8.62 -23.34 -3.95
C THR A 82 -7.36 -23.22 -4.81
N ASP A 83 -6.24 -22.85 -4.19
CA ASP A 83 -4.95 -22.69 -4.88
C ASP A 83 -4.54 -23.96 -5.66
N GLU A 84 -4.99 -25.13 -5.21
CA GLU A 84 -4.83 -26.42 -5.90
C GLU A 84 -5.62 -26.50 -7.20
N GLU A 85 -6.88 -26.06 -7.22
CA GLU A 85 -7.72 -26.06 -8.42
C GLU A 85 -7.18 -25.07 -9.48
N ILE A 86 -6.63 -23.93 -9.04
CA ILE A 86 -5.97 -22.97 -9.93
C ILE A 86 -4.68 -23.59 -10.52
N ARG A 87 -3.92 -24.33 -9.72
CA ARG A 87 -2.72 -25.04 -10.17
C ARG A 87 -3.06 -26.13 -11.18
N ASP A 88 -4.06 -26.96 -10.91
CA ASP A 88 -4.45 -28.07 -11.79
C ASP A 88 -5.00 -27.56 -13.12
N ALA A 89 -5.85 -26.52 -13.10
CA ALA A 89 -6.37 -25.88 -14.31
C ALA A 89 -5.24 -25.32 -15.19
N ARG A 90 -4.24 -24.65 -14.59
CA ARG A 90 -3.07 -24.14 -15.32
C ARG A 90 -2.16 -25.24 -15.85
N LEU A 91 -2.05 -26.35 -15.13
CA LEU A 91 -1.23 -27.49 -15.57
C LEU A 91 -1.91 -28.21 -16.74
N ARG A 92 -3.24 -28.42 -16.68
CA ARG A 92 -4.02 -28.99 -17.78
C ARG A 92 -3.99 -28.15 -19.05
N ASP A 93 -4.14 -26.84 -18.92
CA ASP A 93 -4.09 -25.91 -20.06
C ASP A 93 -2.70 -25.91 -20.74
N ARG A 94 -1.62 -25.96 -19.94
CA ARG A 94 -0.25 -25.98 -20.46
C ARG A 94 0.15 -27.30 -21.12
N TYR A 95 -0.36 -28.43 -20.64
CA TYR A 95 0.06 -29.76 -21.07
C TYR A 95 -1.01 -30.55 -21.83
N GLY A 96 -2.20 -29.98 -22.07
CA GLY A 96 -3.25 -30.59 -22.90
C GLY A 96 -3.76 -31.95 -22.39
N LEU A 97 -3.68 -32.23 -21.09
CA LEU A 97 -4.01 -33.53 -20.49
C LEU A 97 -5.53 -33.77 -20.33
N GLY A 98 -6.30 -33.44 -21.36
CA GLY A 98 -7.76 -33.54 -21.39
C GLY A 98 -8.33 -34.15 -22.68
N ALA A 99 -7.52 -34.85 -23.47
CA ALA A 99 -7.99 -35.61 -24.64
C ALA A 99 -7.72 -37.11 -24.43
N ARG A 100 -8.74 -37.81 -23.95
CA ARG A 100 -8.99 -39.21 -24.29
C ARG A 100 -10.39 -39.29 -24.86
#